data_AF-A2VEM8-F1
#
_entry.id   AF-A2VEM8-F1
#
_cell.length_a   1.000
_cell.length_b   1.000
_cell.length_c   1.000
_cell.angle_alpha   90.00
_cell.angle_beta   90.00
_cell.angle_gamma   90.00
#
_symmetry.space_group_name_H-M   'P 1'
#
loop_
_entity.id
_entity.type
_entity.pdbx_description
1 polymer ?
#
loop_
_entity_poly.entity_id
_entity_poly.type
_entity_poly.pdbx_seq_one_letter_code
_entity_poly.pdbx_strand_id
1 'polypeptide(L)'
;MPLKFHRLLLPLLLFASQLLAEIPQCFHFTWLGAYSNHSNIHTETCESRVGDFNEIPCAEPLVVTPEDTVPDVKALWQNNTEDRDNYLCQMSPGRSCVKYSYIFKGGIQNITYMCANVNSTNGCYRQTHPSGMVVEACVCTSRVGLIPCNGCSKSQCAVLGWALCLYGLYQWLNKYRIV
;
A
#
# COMPACT_ATOMS: atom_id res chain seq x y z
N MET A 1 10.50 -8.82 47.63
CA MET A 1 10.70 -9.53 46.34
C MET A 1 11.33 -8.56 45.35
N PRO A 2 12.57 -8.75 44.88
CA PRO A 2 13.14 -7.88 43.87
C PRO A 2 12.42 -8.13 42.54
N LEU A 3 11.76 -7.10 42.01
CA LEU A 3 11.14 -7.15 40.69
C LEU A 3 12.20 -7.52 39.66
N LYS A 4 11.99 -8.63 38.95
CA LYS A 4 12.86 -9.11 37.87
C LYS A 4 12.90 -8.07 36.73
N PHE A 5 13.85 -7.13 36.80
CA PHE A 5 14.12 -6.09 35.79
C PHE A 5 14.19 -6.65 34.37
N HIS A 6 14.64 -7.91 34.21
CA HIS A 6 14.73 -8.58 32.92
C HIS A 6 13.36 -8.78 32.23
N ARG A 7 12.24 -8.82 32.97
CA ARG A 7 10.90 -8.96 32.38
C ARG A 7 10.39 -7.69 31.70
N LEU A 8 10.91 -6.53 32.07
CA LEU A 8 10.57 -5.24 31.45
C LEU A 8 11.41 -4.95 30.21
N LEU A 9 12.63 -5.52 30.11
CA LEU A 9 13.52 -5.28 28.98
C LEU A 9 13.01 -5.86 27.66
N LEU A 10 12.35 -7.03 27.72
CA LEU A 10 11.85 -7.74 26.54
C LEU A 10 10.69 -7.00 25.83
N PRO A 11 9.64 -6.52 26.53
CA PRO A 11 8.62 -5.68 25.88
C PRO A 11 9.18 -4.34 25.42
N LEU A 12 10.18 -3.76 26.10
CA LEU A 12 10.81 -2.51 25.68
C LEU A 12 11.56 -2.66 24.34
N LEU A 13 12.31 -3.76 24.17
CA LEU A 13 13.01 -4.08 22.91
C LEU A 13 12.04 -4.36 21.76
N LEU A 14 10.92 -5.02 22.03
CA LEU A 14 9.86 -5.25 21.04
C LEU A 14 9.12 -3.96 20.65
N PHE A 15 8.99 -3.00 21.57
CA PHE A 15 8.49 -1.65 21.26
C PHE A 15 9.50 -0.84 20.43
N ALA A 16 10.80 -0.96 20.71
CA ALA A 16 11.84 -0.21 20.01
C ALA A 16 12.00 -0.64 18.53
N SER A 17 11.82 -1.92 18.20
CA SER A 17 11.88 -2.38 16.80
C SER A 17 10.68 -1.92 15.97
N GLN A 18 9.53 -1.64 16.59
CA GLN A 18 8.37 -1.03 15.92
C GLN A 18 8.54 0.47 15.65
N LEU A 19 9.53 1.11 16.28
CA LEU A 19 9.79 2.56 16.22
C LEU A 19 10.64 3.00 15.02
N LEU A 20 11.11 2.09 14.14
CA LEU A 20 11.93 2.50 12.98
C LEU A 20 11.16 3.33 11.95
N ALA A 21 9.84 3.23 11.88
CA ALA A 21 9.03 4.10 11.05
C ALA A 21 8.51 5.25 11.93
N GLU A 22 9.01 6.46 11.73
CA GLU A 22 8.49 7.66 12.42
C GLU A 22 7.26 8.23 11.72
N ILE A 23 7.07 7.90 10.44
CA ILE A 23 6.07 8.52 9.54
C ILE A 23 5.34 7.42 8.74
N PRO A 24 4.00 7.49 8.57
CA PRO A 24 3.26 6.55 7.73
C PRO A 24 3.70 6.66 6.26
N GLN A 25 3.73 5.52 5.55
CA GLN A 25 4.22 5.45 4.17
C GLN A 25 3.12 5.00 3.19
N CYS A 26 3.26 5.39 1.92
CA CYS A 26 2.46 4.91 0.79
C CYS A 26 3.37 4.19 -0.21
N PHE A 27 2.86 3.20 -0.95
CA PHE A 27 3.54 2.76 -2.17
C PHE A 27 3.58 3.91 -3.19
N HIS A 28 4.70 4.03 -3.89
CA HIS A 28 5.01 5.09 -4.85
C HIS A 28 5.77 4.52 -6.05
N PHE A 29 5.04 4.16 -7.11
CA PHE A 29 5.58 3.66 -8.38
C PHE A 29 4.44 3.47 -9.39
N THR A 30 4.78 3.24 -10.66
CA THR A 30 3.80 2.95 -11.73
C THR A 30 4.04 1.58 -12.32
N TRP A 31 3.06 0.68 -12.18
CA TRP A 31 3.06 -0.57 -12.91
C TRP A 31 2.46 -0.37 -14.30
N LEU A 32 3.22 -0.67 -15.34
CA LEU A 32 2.87 -0.38 -16.74
C LEU A 32 1.85 -1.34 -17.36
N GLY A 33 1.51 -2.43 -16.68
CA GLY A 33 0.67 -3.48 -17.26
C GLY A 33 1.43 -4.36 -18.23
N ALA A 34 0.72 -4.76 -19.29
CA ALA A 34 1.32 -5.53 -20.38
C ALA A 34 2.35 -4.67 -21.13
N TYR A 35 3.61 -5.08 -21.08
CA TYR A 35 4.70 -4.31 -21.68
C TYR A 35 5.64 -5.20 -22.49
N SER A 36 5.80 -4.93 -23.78
CA SER A 36 6.52 -5.85 -24.68
C SER A 36 8.03 -5.94 -24.44
N ASN A 37 8.65 -4.93 -23.81
CA ASN A 37 10.10 -4.81 -23.71
C ASN A 37 10.59 -4.72 -22.25
N HIS A 38 10.32 -5.76 -21.46
CA HIS A 38 10.65 -5.79 -20.02
C HIS A 38 12.10 -5.38 -19.70
N SER A 39 13.07 -5.72 -20.56
CA SER A 39 14.50 -5.43 -20.35
C SER A 39 14.86 -3.95 -20.40
N ASN A 40 14.12 -3.12 -21.11
CA ASN A 40 14.44 -1.70 -21.31
C ASN A 40 13.69 -0.76 -20.35
N ILE A 41 12.97 -1.29 -19.36
CA ILE A 41 12.17 -0.48 -18.44
C ILE A 41 12.98 0.61 -17.73
N HIS A 42 14.27 0.35 -17.45
CA HIS A 42 15.16 1.31 -16.79
C HIS A 42 15.49 2.55 -17.62
N THR A 43 15.22 2.52 -18.94
CA THR A 43 15.41 3.67 -19.83
C THR A 43 14.13 4.50 -20.03
N GLU A 44 12.99 4.00 -19.57
CA GLU A 44 11.71 4.68 -19.68
C GLU A 44 11.47 5.61 -18.50
N THR A 45 10.82 6.73 -18.75
CA THR A 45 10.48 7.73 -17.72
C THR A 45 8.99 8.03 -17.74
N CYS A 46 8.49 8.64 -16.67
CA CYS A 46 7.11 9.11 -16.69
C CYS A 46 6.86 10.14 -17.80
N GLU A 47 7.86 10.98 -18.09
CA GLU A 47 7.80 11.99 -19.16
C GLU A 47 7.69 11.34 -20.55
N SER A 48 8.51 10.32 -20.85
CA SER A 48 8.43 9.62 -22.14
C SER A 48 7.09 8.91 -22.33
N ARG A 49 6.51 8.40 -21.24
CA ARG A 49 5.33 7.53 -21.29
C ARG A 49 4.01 8.28 -21.35
N VAL A 50 3.91 9.36 -20.57
CA VAL A 50 2.72 10.21 -20.50
C VAL A 50 2.76 11.27 -21.59
N GLY A 51 3.96 11.75 -21.96
CA GLY A 51 4.13 12.84 -22.92
C GLY A 51 3.31 14.06 -22.51
N ASP A 52 2.59 14.64 -23.46
CA ASP A 52 1.73 15.81 -23.23
C ASP A 52 0.41 15.48 -22.50
N PHE A 53 0.10 14.20 -22.26
CA PHE A 53 -1.14 13.78 -21.59
C PHE A 53 -1.06 13.94 -20.07
N ASN A 54 -0.89 15.17 -19.59
CA ASN A 54 -0.70 15.54 -18.18
C ASN A 54 -1.83 15.10 -17.22
N GLU A 55 -2.91 14.50 -17.73
CA GLU A 55 -4.05 14.03 -16.95
C GLU A 55 -3.90 12.59 -16.43
N ILE A 56 -2.84 11.87 -16.82
CA ILE A 56 -2.59 10.50 -16.35
C ILE A 56 -1.52 10.52 -15.25
N PRO A 57 -1.87 10.15 -14.00
CA PRO A 57 -0.89 10.08 -12.93
C PRO A 57 0.22 9.07 -13.24
N CYS A 58 1.47 9.50 -13.10
CA CYS A 58 2.64 8.64 -13.20
C CYS A 58 3.61 8.96 -12.06
N ALA A 59 4.08 7.91 -11.42
CA ALA A 59 5.06 7.93 -10.33
C ALA A 59 6.24 7.01 -10.69
N GLU A 60 7.46 7.53 -10.55
CA GLU A 60 8.66 6.71 -10.68
C GLU A 60 8.94 5.92 -9.38
N PRO A 61 9.57 4.74 -9.48
CA PRO A 61 10.03 4.08 -10.72
C PRO A 61 8.89 3.46 -11.54
N LEU A 62 9.14 3.22 -12.83
CA LEU A 62 8.27 2.39 -13.67
C LEU A 62 8.58 0.91 -13.42
N VAL A 63 7.53 0.11 -13.28
CA VAL A 63 7.61 -1.31 -12.89
C VAL A 63 6.87 -2.16 -13.91
N VAL A 64 7.50 -3.28 -14.26
CA VAL A 64 6.93 -4.35 -15.07
C VAL A 64 7.11 -5.67 -14.34
N THR A 65 6.21 -6.60 -14.58
CA THR A 65 6.23 -7.95 -13.98
C THR A 65 6.45 -8.98 -15.09
N PRO A 66 7.18 -10.08 -14.84
CA PRO A 66 7.52 -11.04 -15.90
C PRO A 66 6.31 -11.58 -16.69
N GLU A 67 5.17 -11.80 -16.02
CA GLU A 67 3.93 -12.31 -16.63
C GLU A 67 2.86 -11.24 -16.86
N ASP A 68 3.20 -9.94 -16.89
CA ASP A 68 2.23 -8.84 -17.05
C ASP A 68 1.09 -8.86 -16.01
N THR A 69 1.35 -9.40 -14.82
CA THR A 69 0.40 -9.45 -13.72
C THR A 69 0.55 -8.27 -12.78
N VAL A 70 -0.50 -7.93 -12.04
CA VAL A 70 -0.40 -6.86 -11.04
C VAL A 70 0.64 -7.26 -9.99
N PRO A 71 1.60 -6.39 -9.64
CA PRO A 71 2.69 -6.73 -8.74
C PRO A 71 2.18 -7.07 -7.34
N ASP A 72 2.78 -8.09 -6.72
CA ASP A 72 2.55 -8.41 -5.31
C ASP A 72 3.30 -7.42 -4.42
N VAL A 73 2.63 -6.32 -4.11
CA VAL A 73 3.13 -5.28 -3.20
C VAL A 73 3.36 -5.78 -1.78
N LYS A 74 2.74 -6.89 -1.36
CA LYS A 74 3.01 -7.49 -0.06
C LYS A 74 4.37 -8.19 -0.09
N ALA A 75 4.70 -8.88 -1.17
CA ALA A 75 6.04 -9.42 -1.38
C ALA A 75 7.08 -8.30 -1.40
N LEU A 76 6.82 -7.19 -2.10
CA LEU A 76 7.69 -6.00 -2.11
C LEU A 76 7.89 -5.43 -0.69
N TRP A 77 6.84 -5.37 0.13
CA TRP A 77 6.94 -4.88 1.51
C TRP A 77 7.73 -5.81 2.44
N GLN A 78 7.57 -7.11 2.26
CA GLN A 78 8.20 -8.13 3.10
C GLN A 78 9.66 -8.42 2.70
N ASN A 79 10.03 -8.09 1.46
CA ASN A 79 11.37 -8.33 0.98
C ASN A 79 12.34 -7.24 1.48
N ASN A 80 13.23 -7.60 2.40
CA ASN A 80 14.26 -6.70 2.92
C ASN A 80 15.48 -6.57 1.98
N THR A 81 15.58 -7.36 0.91
CA THR A 81 16.70 -7.28 -0.03
C THR A 81 16.48 -6.27 -1.14
N GLU A 82 15.23 -5.87 -1.39
CA GLU A 82 14.89 -4.83 -2.36
C GLU A 82 15.16 -3.44 -1.76
N ASP A 83 15.47 -2.46 -2.62
CA ASP A 83 15.48 -1.05 -2.24
C ASP A 83 14.04 -0.56 -2.06
N ARG A 84 13.42 -1.02 -0.97
CA ARG A 84 12.03 -0.76 -0.63
C ARG A 84 11.74 0.74 -0.58
N ASP A 85 12.70 1.53 -0.11
CA ASP A 85 12.53 2.98 0.04
C ASP A 85 12.36 3.68 -1.32
N ASN A 86 12.89 3.11 -2.41
CA ASN A 86 12.69 3.61 -3.77
C ASN A 86 11.24 3.41 -4.29
N TYR A 87 10.45 2.53 -3.67
CA TYR A 87 9.05 2.27 -4.03
C TYR A 87 8.05 2.83 -3.02
N LEU A 88 8.52 3.67 -2.10
CA LEU A 88 7.73 4.25 -1.02
C LEU A 88 7.84 5.77 -1.02
N CYS A 89 6.79 6.42 -0.52
CA CYS A 89 6.82 7.84 -0.18
C CYS A 89 6.31 8.06 1.24
N GLN A 90 6.83 9.09 1.91
CA GLN A 90 6.35 9.50 3.22
C GLN A 90 5.03 10.27 3.10
N MET A 91 4.02 9.85 3.87
CA MET A 91 2.71 10.49 3.91
C MET A 91 2.78 11.74 4.80
N SER A 92 3.05 12.89 4.18
CA SER A 92 3.05 14.20 4.82
C SER A 92 1.62 14.64 5.21
N PRO A 93 1.46 15.57 6.17
CA PRO A 93 0.14 16.11 6.52
C PRO A 93 -0.61 16.63 5.29
N GLY A 94 -1.89 16.24 5.13
CA GLY A 94 -2.72 16.61 3.99
C GLY A 94 -2.57 15.70 2.75
N ARG A 95 -1.60 14.79 2.75
CA ARG A 95 -1.50 13.73 1.73
C ARG A 95 -2.20 12.46 2.19
N SER A 96 -2.69 11.70 1.22
CA SER A 96 -3.18 10.33 1.43
C SER A 96 -2.54 9.39 0.42
N CYS A 97 -2.60 8.10 0.72
CA CYS A 97 -2.16 7.10 -0.22
C CYS A 97 -3.23 6.88 -1.28
N VAL A 98 -2.82 6.84 -2.54
CA VAL A 98 -3.69 6.63 -3.68
C VAL A 98 -3.23 5.43 -4.48
N LYS A 99 -4.19 4.63 -4.93
CA LYS A 99 -4.05 3.63 -5.98
C LYS A 99 -4.94 4.04 -7.14
N TYR A 100 -4.31 4.48 -8.22
CA TYR A 100 -4.99 4.93 -9.44
C TYR A 100 -4.86 3.84 -10.51
N SER A 101 -5.98 3.25 -10.92
CA SER A 101 -6.02 2.12 -11.84
C SER A 101 -6.72 2.51 -13.13
N TYR A 102 -6.10 2.23 -14.26
CA TYR A 102 -6.72 2.37 -15.57
C TYR A 102 -7.24 1.02 -16.05
N ILE A 103 -8.50 0.94 -16.44
CA ILE A 103 -9.19 -0.30 -16.76
C ILE A 103 -9.86 -0.15 -18.12
N PHE A 104 -9.63 -1.11 -19.03
CA PHE A 104 -10.26 -1.13 -20.34
C PHE A 104 -10.79 -2.53 -20.65
N LYS A 105 -12.06 -2.62 -21.08
CA LYS A 105 -12.74 -3.90 -21.37
C LYS A 105 -12.63 -4.94 -20.23
N GLY A 106 -12.62 -4.47 -18.98
CA GLY A 106 -12.50 -5.32 -17.78
C GLY A 106 -11.07 -5.70 -17.38
N GLY A 107 -10.06 -5.44 -18.22
CA GLY A 107 -8.65 -5.66 -17.89
C GLY A 107 -7.99 -4.40 -17.33
N ILE A 108 -7.19 -4.55 -16.27
CA ILE A 108 -6.36 -3.46 -15.75
C ILE A 108 -5.20 -3.24 -16.72
N GLN A 109 -5.05 -2.00 -17.21
CA GLN A 109 -4.04 -1.61 -18.18
C GLN A 109 -2.77 -1.08 -17.51
N ASN A 110 -2.91 -0.34 -16.41
CA ASN A 110 -1.80 0.13 -15.59
C ASN A 110 -2.31 0.51 -14.19
N ILE A 111 -1.38 0.67 -13.25
CA ILE A 111 -1.68 1.13 -11.90
C ILE A 111 -0.58 2.07 -11.43
N THR A 112 -0.96 3.25 -10.97
CA THR A 112 -0.08 4.20 -10.29
C THR A 112 -0.38 4.20 -8.80
N TYR A 113 0.63 3.86 -8.00
CA TYR A 113 0.61 4.00 -6.55
C TYR A 113 1.33 5.30 -6.20
N MET A 114 0.73 6.15 -5.36
CA MET A 114 1.33 7.45 -5.03
C MET A 114 0.85 8.02 -3.70
N CYS A 115 1.64 8.93 -3.14
CA CYS A 115 1.16 9.92 -2.17
C CYS A 115 0.52 11.08 -2.95
N ALA A 116 -0.70 11.50 -2.62
CA ALA A 116 -1.33 12.65 -3.30
C ALA A 116 -2.10 13.54 -2.33
N ASN A 117 -2.18 14.83 -2.66
CA ASN A 117 -3.14 15.73 -2.02
C ASN A 117 -4.52 15.42 -2.56
N VAL A 118 -5.44 15.05 -1.68
CA VAL A 118 -6.79 14.65 -2.06
C VAL A 118 -7.79 15.28 -1.11
N ASN A 119 -8.94 15.73 -1.64
CA ASN A 119 -10.02 16.30 -0.84
C ASN A 119 -10.96 15.23 -0.27
N SER A 120 -10.44 14.04 0.02
CA SER A 120 -11.17 12.89 0.56
C SER A 120 -10.21 12.05 1.40
N THR A 121 -10.71 11.37 2.42
CA THR A 121 -9.87 10.64 3.38
C THR A 121 -9.82 9.14 3.13
N ASN A 122 -10.93 8.53 2.69
CA ASN A 122 -11.00 7.09 2.37
C ASN A 122 -12.12 6.80 1.38
N GLY A 123 -11.86 5.93 0.39
CA GLY A 123 -12.88 5.45 -0.54
C GLY A 123 -12.33 5.21 -1.94
N CYS A 124 -13.14 4.64 -2.82
CA CYS A 124 -12.78 4.43 -4.22
C CYS A 124 -13.79 5.12 -5.14
N TYR A 125 -13.27 5.87 -6.10
CA TYR A 125 -14.04 6.66 -7.05
C TYR A 125 -13.82 6.10 -8.44
N ARG A 126 -14.91 5.87 -9.18
CA ARG A 126 -14.87 5.31 -10.53
C ARG A 126 -15.48 6.29 -11.52
N GLN A 127 -14.79 6.49 -12.64
CA GLN A 127 -15.29 7.27 -13.76
C GLN A 127 -15.20 6.43 -15.03
N THR A 128 -16.31 6.36 -15.77
CA THR A 128 -16.36 5.70 -17.08
C THR A 128 -16.35 6.77 -18.16
N HIS A 129 -15.36 6.71 -19.05
CA HIS A 129 -15.27 7.58 -20.22
C HIS A 129 -16.10 7.03 -21.39
N PRO A 130 -16.55 7.89 -22.34
CA PRO A 130 -17.31 7.47 -23.52
C PRO A 130 -16.62 6.41 -24.39
N SER A 131 -15.29 6.33 -24.35
CA SER A 131 -14.50 5.30 -25.04
C SER A 131 -14.64 3.90 -24.45
N GLY A 132 -15.33 3.74 -23.31
CA GLY A 132 -15.40 2.49 -22.54
C GLY A 132 -14.22 2.29 -21.57
N MET A 133 -13.33 3.28 -21.46
CA MET A 133 -12.26 3.30 -20.45
C MET A 133 -12.84 3.61 -19.08
N VAL A 134 -12.35 2.93 -18.05
CA VAL A 134 -12.74 3.15 -16.66
C VAL A 134 -11.52 3.48 -15.85
N VAL A 135 -11.57 4.62 -15.16
CA VAL A 135 -10.57 5.04 -14.19
C VAL A 135 -11.11 4.73 -12.80
N GLU A 136 -10.30 4.11 -11.94
CA GLU A 136 -10.59 3.93 -10.52
C GLU A 136 -9.48 4.54 -9.66
N ALA A 137 -9.83 5.51 -8.80
CA ALA A 137 -8.92 6.08 -7.81
C ALA A 137 -9.37 5.67 -6.41
N CYS A 138 -8.56 4.86 -5.72
CA CYS A 138 -8.77 4.48 -4.33
C CYS A 138 -7.86 5.30 -3.42
N VAL A 139 -8.45 5.99 -2.46
CA VAL A 139 -7.79 6.81 -1.45
C VAL A 139 -7.85 6.10 -0.11
N CYS A 140 -6.74 6.11 0.63
CA CYS A 140 -6.71 5.61 2.00
C CYS A 140 -5.63 6.30 2.85
N THR A 141 -5.78 6.22 4.16
CA THR A 141 -4.79 6.69 5.14
C THR A 141 -3.95 5.53 5.68
N SER A 142 -2.64 5.54 5.42
CA SER A 142 -1.70 4.55 5.97
C SER A 142 -1.43 4.77 7.46
N ARG A 143 -0.99 3.70 8.14
CA ARG A 143 -0.59 3.72 9.55
C ARG A 143 0.91 3.49 9.68
N VAL A 144 1.50 4.10 10.70
CA VAL A 144 2.93 3.99 11.01
C VAL A 144 3.31 2.53 11.27
N GLY A 145 4.43 2.09 10.68
CA GLY A 145 5.00 0.75 10.87
C GLY A 145 4.20 -0.39 10.22
N LEU A 146 3.08 -0.11 9.57
CA LEU A 146 2.28 -1.10 8.85
C LEU A 146 2.51 -1.00 7.34
N ILE A 147 2.19 -2.08 6.62
CA ILE A 147 2.17 -2.07 5.15
C ILE A 147 1.29 -0.92 4.64
N PRO A 148 1.73 -0.17 3.61
CA PRO A 148 0.94 0.88 3.01
C PRO A 148 -0.46 0.43 2.59
N CYS A 149 -1.46 1.23 2.94
CA CYS A 149 -2.86 0.88 2.70
C CYS A 149 -3.21 0.82 1.21
N ASN A 150 -2.51 1.57 0.35
CA ASN A 150 -2.77 1.59 -1.10
C ASN A 150 -2.31 0.30 -1.79
N GLY A 151 -1.63 -0.61 -1.10
CA GLY A 151 -1.35 -1.95 -1.60
C GLY A 151 -2.47 -2.98 -1.35
N CYS A 152 -3.38 -2.72 -0.41
CA CYS A 152 -4.46 -3.64 -0.05
C CYS A 152 -5.62 -3.55 -1.07
N SER A 153 -6.10 -4.70 -1.57
CA SER A 153 -7.41 -4.77 -2.24
C SER A 153 -8.55 -4.59 -1.21
N LYS A 154 -9.66 -3.97 -1.66
CA LYS A 154 -10.82 -3.40 -0.93
C LYS A 154 -11.36 -4.12 0.33
N SER A 155 -10.96 -5.35 0.63
CA SER A 155 -11.57 -6.17 1.70
C SER A 155 -10.60 -6.77 2.73
N GLN A 156 -9.28 -6.74 2.56
CA GLN A 156 -8.40 -7.57 3.40
C GLN A 156 -7.67 -6.84 4.54
N CYS A 157 -7.56 -5.52 4.51
CA CYS A 157 -6.78 -4.78 5.51
C CYS A 157 -7.48 -4.67 6.90
N ALA A 158 -8.75 -5.05 7.05
CA ALA A 158 -9.50 -4.89 8.30
C ALA A 158 -9.61 -6.16 9.18
N VAL A 159 -9.22 -7.35 8.68
CA VAL A 159 -9.62 -8.62 9.32
C VAL A 159 -8.77 -8.98 10.55
N LEU A 160 -7.53 -8.48 10.66
CA LEU A 160 -6.63 -8.85 11.76
C LEU A 160 -6.99 -8.22 13.12
N GLY A 161 -7.67 -7.06 13.13
CA GLY A 161 -8.08 -6.41 14.39
C GLY A 161 -9.17 -7.17 15.14
N TRP A 162 -10.15 -7.71 14.40
CA TRP A 162 -11.29 -8.41 14.98
C TRP A 162 -10.91 -9.74 15.62
N ALA A 163 -9.97 -10.49 15.03
CA ALA A 163 -9.54 -11.78 15.58
C ALA A 163 -8.89 -11.64 16.97
N LEU A 164 -8.07 -10.60 17.18
CA LEU A 164 -7.42 -10.35 18.47
C LEU A 164 -8.43 -9.85 19.52
N CYS A 165 -9.37 -9.00 19.14
CA CYS A 165 -10.45 -8.57 20.04
C CYS A 165 -11.35 -9.74 20.46
N LEU A 166 -11.73 -10.61 19.53
CA LEU A 166 -12.54 -11.80 19.82
C LEU A 166 -11.79 -12.81 20.68
N TYR A 167 -10.49 -13.02 20.44
CA TYR A 167 -9.68 -13.88 21.29
C TYR A 167 -9.52 -13.31 22.71
N GLY A 168 -9.31 -12.00 22.84
CA GLY A 168 -9.28 -11.31 24.14
C GLY A 168 -10.62 -11.40 24.88
N LEU A 169 -11.74 -11.20 24.18
CA LEU A 169 -13.08 -11.33 24.75
C LEU A 169 -13.37 -12.79 25.17
N TYR A 170 -13.00 -13.76 24.34
CA TYR A 170 -13.14 -15.19 24.66
C TYR A 170 -12.33 -15.58 25.89
N GLN A 171 -11.07 -15.15 25.98
CA GLN A 171 -10.26 -15.38 27.18
C GLN A 171 -10.86 -14.73 28.43
N TRP A 172 -11.41 -13.51 28.30
CA TRP A 172 -12.07 -12.81 29.40
C TRP A 172 -13.33 -13.56 29.85
N LEU A 173 -14.23 -13.93 28.93
CA LEU A 173 -15.45 -14.70 29.24
C LEU A 173 -15.12 -16.05 29.88
N ASN A 174 -14.11 -16.77 29.36
CA ASN A 174 -13.70 -18.06 29.90
C ASN A 174 -13.06 -17.94 31.29
N LYS A 175 -12.33 -16.85 31.56
CA LYS A 175 -11.80 -16.52 32.89
C LYS A 175 -12.91 -16.29 33.92
N TYR A 176 -14.04 -15.71 33.50
CA TYR A 176 -15.18 -15.43 34.38
C TYR A 176 -16.29 -16.49 34.34
N ARG A 177 -16.11 -17.60 33.59
CA ARG A 177 -17.13 -18.66 33.40
C ARG A 177 -18.51 -18.10 33.02
N ILE A 178 -18.53 -17.09 32.16
CA ILE A 178 -19.78 -16.60 31.56
C ILE A 178 -19.87 -17.28 30.20
N VAL A 179 -20.71 -18.32 30.10
CA VAL A 179 -21.05 -19.02 28.85
C VAL A 179 -21.77 -18.07 27.91
#